data_AF-A0A7C7AMD3-F1
#
_entry.id   AF-A0A7C7AMD3-F1
#
_cell.length_a   1.000
_cell.length_b   1.000
_cell.length_c   1.000
_cell.angle_alpha   90.00
_cell.angle_beta   90.00
_cell.angle_gamma   90.00
#
_symmetry.space_group_name_H-M   'P 1'
#
loop_
_entity.id
_entity.type
_entity.pdbx_description
1 polymer ?
#
loop_
_entity_poly.entity_id
_entity_poly.type
_entity_poly.pdbx_seq_one_letter_code
_entity_poly.pdbx_strand_id
1 'polypeptide(L)'
;MTAKKFLSALTGVAMCVTMTVSAGAVGVSTQNIGTQGTGVTLGDINGDAVINGKDVLLIKKNLIKLYDLKDERFTAADVDCDGRITVSDLVLVQQYIAKIITEFPAK
;
A
#
# COMPACT_ATOMS: atom_id res chain seq x y z
N MET A 1 36.62 16.04 19.00
CA MET A 1 35.61 14.99 18.77
C MET A 1 34.25 15.60 19.07
N THR A 2 33.57 16.10 18.04
CA THR A 2 32.34 16.90 18.16
C THR A 2 31.13 15.99 18.25
N ALA A 3 30.61 15.77 19.46
CA ALA A 3 29.33 15.10 19.65
C ALA A 3 28.22 16.14 19.71
N LYS A 4 27.34 16.07 18.70
CA LYS A 4 26.23 16.97 18.45
C LYS A 4 25.17 16.83 19.56
N LYS A 5 24.77 17.97 20.10
CA LYS A 5 23.67 18.15 21.05
C LYS A 5 22.35 17.78 20.37
N PHE A 6 21.71 16.70 20.80
CA PHE A 6 20.29 16.45 20.50
C PHE A 6 19.47 17.06 21.64
N LEU A 7 19.01 18.29 21.40
CA LEU A 7 18.14 19.03 22.31
C LEU A 7 16.68 18.68 22.02
N SER A 8 16.04 18.04 22.97
CA SER A 8 14.61 17.71 23.02
C SER A 8 13.78 18.90 23.49
N ALA A 9 12.72 19.25 22.75
CA ALA A 9 11.51 19.94 23.20
C ALA A 9 10.59 19.98 21.95
N LEU A 10 9.47 19.27 21.84
CA LEU A 10 8.20 19.42 22.58
C LEU A 10 7.94 20.86 23.05
N THR A 11 7.41 21.71 22.17
CA THR A 11 6.42 22.74 22.49
C THR A 11 5.83 23.32 21.20
N GLY A 12 4.52 23.55 21.21
CA GLY A 12 3.94 24.67 20.48
C GLY A 12 3.32 24.38 19.11
N VAL A 13 2.10 23.86 19.14
CA VAL A 13 1.07 24.33 18.21
C VAL A 13 1.03 25.86 18.21
N ALA A 14 0.83 26.45 17.03
CA ALA A 14 0.52 27.85 16.78
C ALA A 14 1.62 28.87 17.12
N MET A 15 2.41 29.24 16.11
CA MET A 15 2.90 30.62 16.03
C MET A 15 2.99 31.11 14.59
N CYS A 16 2.17 32.12 14.31
CA CYS A 16 2.38 33.13 13.28
C CYS A 16 2.28 32.69 11.81
N VAL A 17 1.07 32.78 11.27
CA VAL A 17 0.87 33.24 9.90
C VAL A 17 1.51 34.63 9.79
N THR A 18 2.75 34.69 9.34
CA THR A 18 3.28 35.89 8.67
C THR A 18 3.91 35.44 7.38
N MET A 19 3.12 35.56 6.31
CA MET A 19 3.60 35.49 4.94
C MET A 19 4.71 36.53 4.76
N THR A 20 5.93 36.04 4.60
CA THR A 20 6.95 36.75 3.83
C THR A 20 7.45 35.76 2.79
N VAL A 21 6.87 35.81 1.60
CA VAL A 21 7.38 35.09 0.44
C VAL A 21 8.61 35.85 -0.06
N SER A 22 9.81 35.33 0.22
CA SER A 22 11.01 35.74 -0.52
C SER A 22 11.11 34.86 -1.76
N ALA A 23 10.97 35.48 -2.92
CA ALA A 23 11.07 34.83 -4.23
C ALA A 23 12.52 34.41 -4.51
N GLY A 24 12.95 33.32 -3.89
CA GLY A 24 14.05 32.51 -4.38
C GLY A 24 13.47 31.41 -5.25
N ALA A 25 13.84 31.37 -6.54
CA ALA A 25 13.52 30.25 -7.42
C ALA A 25 14.25 29.00 -6.92
N VAL A 26 13.69 28.35 -5.90
CA VAL A 26 14.05 26.97 -5.60
C VAL A 26 13.44 26.17 -6.74
N GLY A 27 14.31 25.64 -7.60
CA GLY A 27 13.97 24.52 -8.47
C GLY A 27 13.66 23.31 -7.60
N VAL A 28 12.56 23.37 -6.85
CA VAL A 28 11.92 22.20 -6.29
C VAL A 28 11.37 21.49 -7.50
N SER A 29 12.13 20.51 -7.99
CA SER A 29 11.49 19.38 -8.64
C SER A 29 10.47 18.90 -7.63
N THR A 30 9.20 19.27 -7.82
CA THR A 30 8.08 18.59 -7.23
C THR A 30 8.30 17.13 -7.59
N GLN A 31 8.91 16.40 -6.66
CA GLN A 31 8.79 14.96 -6.67
C GLN A 31 7.30 14.77 -6.68
N ASN A 32 6.82 14.28 -7.83
CA ASN A 32 5.46 13.85 -8.02
C ASN A 32 5.24 12.89 -6.85
N ILE A 33 4.67 13.38 -5.75
CA ILE A 33 4.16 12.52 -4.70
C ILE A 33 3.00 11.89 -5.44
N GLY A 34 3.29 10.76 -6.09
CA GLY A 34 2.33 10.00 -6.84
C GLY A 34 1.13 9.96 -5.95
N THR A 35 0.04 10.55 -6.43
CA THR A 35 -1.26 10.30 -5.84
C THR A 35 -1.46 8.83 -6.14
N GLN A 36 -0.89 7.98 -5.29
CA GLN A 36 -1.07 6.54 -5.32
C GLN A 36 -2.56 6.40 -5.22
N GLY A 37 -3.17 5.90 -6.30
CA GLY A 37 -4.60 5.77 -6.40
C GLY A 37 -5.10 5.19 -5.09
N THR A 38 -5.99 5.91 -4.43
CA THR A 38 -6.68 5.48 -3.21
C THR A 38 -7.68 4.39 -3.56
N GLY A 39 -7.22 3.37 -4.28
CA GLY A 39 -7.99 2.30 -4.87
C GLY A 39 -7.24 1.00 -4.66
N VAL A 40 -7.92 0.05 -4.04
CA VAL A 40 -7.40 -1.30 -3.82
C VAL A 40 -7.14 -1.95 -5.17
N THR A 41 -5.93 -2.46 -5.37
CA THR A 41 -5.60 -3.26 -6.55
C THR A 41 -5.84 -4.73 -6.22
N LEU A 42 -6.78 -5.37 -6.92
CA LEU A 42 -7.05 -6.80 -6.76
C LEU A 42 -5.76 -7.60 -7.01
N GLY A 43 -5.49 -8.58 -6.16
CA GLY A 43 -4.29 -9.41 -6.19
C GLY A 43 -3.04 -8.80 -5.56
N ASP A 44 -2.99 -7.48 -5.32
CA ASP A 44 -1.89 -6.81 -4.60
C ASP A 44 -2.24 -6.66 -3.11
N ILE A 45 -1.95 -7.71 -2.35
CA ILE A 45 -2.42 -7.87 -0.98
C ILE A 45 -1.45 -7.19 -0.01
N ASN A 46 -0.19 -7.13 -0.39
CA ASN A 46 0.86 -6.50 0.40
C ASN A 46 0.97 -4.99 0.14
N GLY A 47 0.41 -4.49 -0.98
CA GLY A 47 0.36 -3.08 -1.33
C GLY A 47 1.64 -2.55 -1.98
N ASP A 48 2.45 -3.44 -2.59
CA ASP A 48 3.70 -3.06 -3.27
C ASP A 48 3.53 -2.80 -4.77
N ALA A 49 2.28 -2.73 -5.26
CA ALA A 49 1.89 -2.56 -6.65
C ALA A 49 2.37 -3.70 -7.58
N VAL A 50 2.78 -4.85 -7.01
CA VAL A 50 3.31 -5.99 -7.78
C VAL A 50 2.65 -7.29 -7.32
N ILE A 51 1.79 -7.84 -8.16
CA ILE A 51 1.14 -9.14 -7.89
C ILE A 51 2.17 -10.26 -8.08
N ASN A 52 2.59 -10.88 -6.97
CA ASN A 52 3.62 -11.92 -6.99
C ASN A 52 3.44 -12.97 -5.86
N GLY A 53 4.46 -13.82 -5.67
CA GLY A 53 4.42 -14.90 -4.67
C GLY A 53 4.28 -14.43 -3.21
N LYS A 54 4.58 -13.17 -2.90
CA LYS A 54 4.33 -12.59 -1.56
C LYS A 54 2.84 -12.50 -1.27
N ASP A 55 2.03 -12.11 -2.25
CA ASP A 55 0.57 -11.98 -2.11
C ASP A 55 -0.05 -13.37 -1.91
N VAL A 56 0.39 -14.35 -2.69
CA VAL A 56 0.04 -15.77 -2.54
C VAL A 56 0.35 -16.26 -1.11
N LEU A 57 1.49 -15.85 -0.54
CA LEU A 57 1.87 -16.23 0.82
C LEU A 57 0.93 -15.61 1.88
N LEU A 58 0.46 -14.37 1.67
CA LEU A 58 -0.49 -13.72 2.57
C LEU A 58 -1.86 -14.41 2.55
N ILE A 59 -2.38 -14.78 1.38
CA ILE A 59 -3.62 -15.58 1.28
C ILE A 59 -3.45 -16.91 2.02
N LYS A 60 -2.35 -17.64 1.76
CA LYS A 60 -2.08 -18.92 2.43
C LYS A 60 -2.07 -18.79 3.95
N LYS A 61 -1.42 -17.75 4.49
CA LYS A 61 -1.40 -17.47 5.93
C LYS A 61 -2.79 -17.19 6.49
N ASN A 62 -3.66 -16.51 5.73
CA ASN A 62 -5.05 -16.29 6.12
C ASN A 62 -5.88 -17.59 6.14
N LEU A 63 -5.74 -18.44 5.13
CA LEU A 63 -6.43 -19.72 5.05
C LEU A 63 -6.10 -20.65 6.22
N ILE A 64 -4.85 -20.62 6.71
CA ILE A 64 -4.41 -21.38 7.88
C ILE A 64 -4.54 -20.60 9.21
N LYS A 65 -5.22 -19.44 9.19
CA LYS A 65 -5.50 -18.60 10.37
C LYS A 65 -4.26 -18.09 11.11
N LEU A 66 -3.12 -17.98 10.43
CA LEU A 66 -1.91 -17.36 10.97
C LEU A 66 -1.86 -15.86 10.77
N TYR A 67 -2.66 -15.32 9.85
CA TYR A 67 -2.67 -13.90 9.52
C TYR A 67 -4.05 -13.46 9.04
N ASP A 68 -4.69 -12.56 9.77
CA ASP A 68 -6.04 -12.08 9.45
C ASP A 68 -5.98 -10.92 8.45
N LEU A 69 -6.53 -11.11 7.25
CA LEU A 69 -6.59 -10.09 6.19
C LEU A 69 -7.83 -9.21 6.39
N LYS A 70 -7.63 -7.90 6.56
CA LYS A 70 -8.69 -6.92 6.85
C LYS A 70 -8.63 -5.74 5.91
N ASP A 71 -9.74 -4.99 5.87
CA ASP A 71 -9.88 -3.71 5.17
C ASP A 71 -9.47 -3.86 3.69
N GLU A 72 -8.60 -2.98 3.20
CA GLU A 72 -8.10 -2.98 1.82
C GLU A 72 -7.44 -4.32 1.43
N ARG A 73 -6.77 -5.00 2.37
CA ARG A 73 -6.14 -6.30 2.10
C ARG A 73 -7.16 -7.42 1.95
N PHE A 74 -8.32 -7.29 2.58
CA PHE A 74 -9.43 -8.21 2.37
C PHE A 74 -9.93 -8.05 0.94
N THR A 75 -10.24 -6.82 0.53
CA THR A 75 -10.69 -6.52 -0.83
C THR A 75 -9.65 -6.89 -1.89
N ALA A 76 -8.35 -6.73 -1.61
CA ALA A 76 -7.30 -7.15 -2.54
C ALA A 76 -7.19 -8.68 -2.67
N ALA A 77 -7.53 -9.42 -1.62
CA ALA A 77 -7.40 -10.87 -1.56
C ALA A 77 -8.65 -11.61 -2.06
N ASP A 78 -9.84 -11.02 -1.90
CA ASP A 78 -11.12 -11.49 -2.44
C ASP A 78 -11.22 -11.10 -3.92
N VAL A 79 -10.57 -11.87 -4.79
CA VAL A 79 -10.38 -11.52 -6.22
C VAL A 79 -11.53 -11.98 -7.10
N ASP A 80 -12.38 -12.88 -6.62
CA ASP A 80 -13.67 -13.20 -7.26
C ASP A 80 -14.85 -12.39 -6.69
N CYS A 81 -14.63 -11.60 -5.63
CA CYS A 81 -15.63 -10.75 -4.98
C CYS A 81 -16.83 -11.54 -4.42
N ASP A 82 -16.63 -12.78 -3.99
CA ASP A 82 -17.66 -13.59 -3.36
C ASP A 82 -17.92 -13.23 -1.88
N GLY A 83 -17.10 -12.32 -1.34
CA GLY A 83 -17.16 -11.85 0.04
C GLY A 83 -16.42 -12.76 1.03
N ARG A 84 -15.57 -13.67 0.56
CA ARG A 84 -14.78 -14.61 1.36
C ARG A 84 -13.39 -14.77 0.75
N ILE A 85 -12.39 -14.94 1.61
CA ILE A 85 -11.05 -15.33 1.13
C ILE A 85 -10.95 -16.84 1.21
N THR A 86 -10.94 -17.49 0.04
CA THR A 86 -10.96 -18.94 -0.11
C THR A 86 -9.76 -19.46 -0.91
N VAL A 87 -9.75 -20.77 -1.17
CA VAL A 87 -8.75 -21.38 -2.07
C VAL A 87 -8.99 -20.96 -3.52
N SER A 88 -10.21 -20.57 -3.89
CA SER A 88 -10.52 -20.06 -5.23
C SER A 88 -9.69 -18.82 -5.54
N ASP A 89 -9.66 -17.85 -4.62
CA ASP A 89 -8.85 -16.63 -4.74
C ASP A 89 -7.35 -16.93 -4.89
N LEU A 90 -6.86 -17.86 -4.07
CA LEU A 90 -5.46 -18.30 -4.14
C LEU A 90 -5.11 -18.82 -5.53
N VAL A 91 -5.97 -19.66 -6.10
CA VAL A 91 -5.77 -20.24 -7.43
C VAL A 91 -5.84 -19.17 -8.51
N LEU A 92 -6.78 -18.22 -8.42
CA LEU A 92 -6.90 -17.11 -9.36
C LEU A 92 -5.64 -16.24 -9.36
N VAL A 93 -5.12 -15.85 -8.19
CA VAL A 93 -3.87 -15.09 -8.10
C VAL A 93 -2.69 -15.88 -8.69
N GLN A 94 -2.62 -17.20 -8.45
CA GLN A 94 -1.59 -18.04 -9.07
C GLN A 94 -1.72 -18.13 -10.60
N GLN A 95 -2.94 -18.24 -11.12
CA GLN A 95 -3.20 -18.22 -12.56
C GLN A 95 -2.82 -16.89 -13.18
N TYR A 96 -3.08 -15.77 -12.49
CA TYR A 96 -2.69 -14.44 -12.93
C TYR A 96 -1.15 -14.31 -13.02
N ILE A 97 -0.43 -14.73 -11.98
CA ILE A 97 1.05 -14.74 -11.97
C ILE A 97 1.59 -15.65 -13.09
N ALA A 98 0.95 -16.79 -13.34
CA ALA A 98 1.30 -17.72 -14.41
C ALA A 98 0.87 -17.23 -15.81
N LYS A 99 0.20 -16.07 -15.92
CA LYS A 99 -0.35 -15.50 -17.15
C LYS A 99 -1.35 -16.42 -17.87
N ILE A 100 -2.02 -17.28 -17.11
CA ILE A 100 -3.13 -18.12 -17.59
C ILE A 100 -4.38 -17.24 -17.76
N ILE A 101 -4.58 -16.31 -16.84
CA ILE A 101 -5.60 -15.25 -16.91
C ILE A 101 -4.90 -13.90 -16.95
N THR A 102 -5.53 -12.92 -17.60
CA THR A 102 -5.03 -11.53 -17.69
C THR A 102 -5.81 -10.56 -16.80
N GLU A 103 -6.94 -11.00 -16.25
CA GLU A 103 -7.82 -10.25 -15.37
C GLU A 103 -8.53 -11.19 -14.40
N PHE A 104 -8.99 -10.65 -13.27
CA PHE A 104 -9.75 -11.40 -12.28
C PHE A 104 -11.26 -11.37 -12.61
N PRO A 105 -12.03 -12.38 -12.17
CA PRO A 105 -13.47 -12.47 -12.46
C PRO A 105 -14.29 -11.29 -11.93
N ALA A 106 -13.80 -10.62 -10.89
CA ALA A 106 -14.43 -9.48 -10.26
C ALA A 106 -14.40 -8.17 -11.08
N LYS A 107 -14.07 -8.21 -12.38
CA LYS A 107 -13.94 -7.01 -13.21
C LYS A 107 -14.66 -7.12 -14.54
#